data_AF-A0A0W0ZFJ6-F1
#
_entry.id   AF-A0A0W0ZFJ6-F1
#
_cell.length_a   1.000
_cell.length_b   1.000
_cell.length_c   1.000
_cell.angle_alpha   90.00
_cell.angle_beta   90.00
_cell.angle_gamma   90.00
#
_symmetry.space_group_name_H-M   'P 1'
#
loop_
_entity.id
_entity.type
_entity.pdbx_description
1 polymer ?
#
loop_
_entity_poly.entity_id
_entity_poly.type
_entity_poly.pdbx_seq_one_letter_code
_entity_poly.pdbx_strand_id
1 'polypeptide(L)'
;MLARLFIFTLSFISSSPLWAFTCYYTLVKDNCWTKYNVTVEVIDAATEKVLLTPTVPAGKSWVRETFTCSAAESLMFRARFSPVFWESDKDKTYNSKRFWPMPSAINPGDSAWNVSVCYSSDFAQVPLPPESTGDCKCDFDNIPAIPPKQIGQ
;
A
#
# COMPACT_ATOMS: atom_id res chain seq x y z
N MET A 1 19.48 -45.98 -27.47
CA MET A 1 18.21 -45.24 -27.28
C MET A 1 18.19 -44.67 -25.86
N LEU A 2 18.87 -43.56 -25.59
CA LEU A 2 18.79 -42.88 -24.28
C LEU A 2 19.26 -41.42 -24.35
N ALA A 3 19.94 -41.02 -25.44
CA ALA A 3 20.46 -39.67 -25.65
C ALA A 3 19.48 -38.68 -26.31
N ARG A 4 18.22 -39.09 -26.61
CA ARG A 4 17.21 -38.21 -27.21
C ARG A 4 16.16 -37.68 -26.24
N LEU A 5 16.22 -38.07 -24.96
CA LEU A 5 15.24 -37.70 -23.94
C LEU A 5 15.69 -36.55 -23.02
N PHE A 6 16.83 -35.91 -23.29
CA PHE A 6 17.39 -34.89 -22.41
C PHE A 6 17.23 -33.44 -22.90
N ILE A 7 16.70 -33.24 -24.11
CA ILE A 7 16.64 -31.90 -24.74
C ILE A 7 15.25 -31.25 -24.62
N PHE A 8 14.21 -31.98 -24.18
CA PHE A 8 12.84 -31.46 -24.11
C PHE A 8 12.36 -31.04 -22.72
N THR A 9 13.17 -31.16 -21.66
CA THR A 9 12.77 -30.82 -20.28
C THR A 9 13.37 -29.52 -19.75
N LEU A 10 14.08 -28.75 -20.59
CA LEU A 10 14.69 -27.46 -20.21
C LEU A 10 13.96 -26.23 -20.79
N SER A 11 12.64 -26.34 -21.01
CA SER A 11 11.80 -25.21 -21.44
C SER A 11 10.75 -24.81 -20.39
N PHE A 12 10.86 -25.37 -19.18
CA PHE A 12 9.91 -25.08 -18.11
C PHE A 12 10.48 -23.97 -17.21
N ILE A 13 9.66 -22.92 -17.05
CA ILE A 13 9.69 -21.91 -15.99
C ILE A 13 10.68 -20.76 -16.19
N SER A 14 10.36 -19.84 -17.09
CA SER A 14 10.75 -18.44 -16.93
C SER A 14 9.51 -17.57 -17.10
N SER A 15 8.54 -17.78 -16.21
CA SER A 15 7.36 -16.92 -16.04
C SER A 15 7.78 -15.67 -15.25
N SER A 16 8.63 -14.84 -15.84
CA SER A 16 8.88 -13.50 -15.28
C SER A 16 7.56 -12.73 -15.38
N PRO A 17 7.03 -12.13 -14.29
CA PRO A 17 5.91 -11.22 -14.42
C PRO A 17 6.38 -10.04 -15.27
N LEU A 18 5.93 -10.00 -16.53
CA LEU A 18 6.48 -9.08 -17.54
C LEU A 18 6.24 -7.61 -17.19
N TRP A 19 5.37 -7.28 -16.23
CA TRP A 19 4.94 -5.90 -15.94
C TRP A 19 4.94 -5.54 -14.44
N ALA A 20 5.94 -6.00 -13.70
CA ALA A 20 6.21 -5.54 -12.34
C ALA A 20 6.82 -4.12 -12.36
N PHE A 21 6.08 -3.11 -11.90
CA PHE A 21 6.53 -1.72 -11.75
C PHE A 21 6.70 -1.36 -10.27
N THR A 22 7.55 -0.37 -9.97
CA THR A 22 7.72 0.09 -8.59
C THR A 22 6.54 0.97 -8.19
N CYS A 23 5.93 0.65 -7.06
CA CYS A 23 4.93 1.48 -6.41
C CYS A 23 5.43 1.98 -5.07
N TYR A 24 5.18 3.26 -4.81
CA TYR A 24 5.33 3.85 -3.49
C TYR A 24 3.97 3.93 -2.83
N TYR A 25 3.84 3.33 -1.66
CA TYR A 25 2.69 3.47 -0.80
C TYR A 25 3.03 4.45 0.32
N THR A 26 2.35 5.59 0.37
CA THR A 26 2.50 6.62 1.40
C THR A 26 1.25 6.60 2.28
N LEU A 27 1.41 6.20 3.54
CA LEU A 27 0.36 6.22 4.55
C LEU A 27 0.54 7.40 5.47
N VAL A 28 -0.49 8.23 5.58
CA VAL A 28 -0.51 9.42 6.42
C VAL A 28 -1.59 9.27 7.48
N LYS A 29 -1.21 9.54 8.73
CA LYS A 29 -2.15 9.76 9.83
C LYS A 29 -2.54 11.22 9.84
N ASP A 30 -3.81 11.48 10.08
CA ASP A 30 -4.20 12.81 10.50
C ASP A 30 -3.66 13.14 11.91
N ASN A 31 -3.70 14.42 12.24
CA ASN A 31 -3.26 14.95 13.54
C ASN A 31 -3.94 14.31 14.76
N CYS A 32 -5.14 13.76 14.63
CA CYS A 32 -5.84 13.09 15.73
C CYS A 32 -5.28 11.70 16.05
N TRP A 33 -4.67 11.04 15.06
CA TRP A 33 -4.13 9.67 15.18
C TRP A 33 -2.66 9.60 15.60
N THR A 34 -2.06 10.72 16.01
CA THR A 34 -0.63 10.82 16.32
C THR A 34 -0.18 9.92 17.47
N LYS A 35 -1.05 9.64 18.45
CA LYS A 35 -0.74 8.80 19.63
C LYS A 35 -0.87 7.29 19.40
N TYR A 36 -1.34 6.87 18.22
CA TYR A 36 -1.60 5.48 17.91
C TYR A 36 -0.65 4.96 16.84
N ASN A 37 -0.39 3.65 16.90
CA ASN A 37 0.13 2.93 15.75
C ASN A 37 -1.03 2.67 14.80
N VAL A 38 -0.82 2.95 13.53
CA VAL A 38 -1.76 2.65 12.46
C VAL A 38 -1.09 1.69 11.51
N THR A 39 -1.74 0.57 11.22
CA THR A 39 -1.25 -0.45 10.29
C THR A 39 -2.27 -0.63 9.19
N VAL A 40 -1.81 -0.69 7.94
CA VAL A 40 -2.65 -0.97 6.79
C VAL A 40 -2.12 -2.17 6.05
N GLU A 41 -2.98 -3.09 5.65
CA GLU A 41 -2.68 -4.12 4.67
C GLU A 41 -3.02 -3.58 3.27
N VAL A 42 -2.02 -3.61 2.39
CA VAL A 42 -2.18 -3.33 0.95
C VAL A 42 -2.47 -4.65 0.26
N ILE A 43 -3.65 -4.77 -0.34
CA ILE A 43 -4.16 -6.05 -0.84
C ILE A 43 -4.48 -5.92 -2.33
N ASP A 44 -4.07 -6.90 -3.12
CA ASP A 44 -4.55 -7.05 -4.49
C ASP A 44 -6.03 -7.47 -4.45
N ALA A 45 -6.90 -6.65 -5.04
CA ALA A 45 -8.34 -6.84 -4.93
C ALA A 45 -8.88 -8.04 -5.74
N ALA A 46 -8.13 -8.55 -6.70
CA ALA A 46 -8.55 -9.69 -7.52
C ALA A 46 -8.16 -11.03 -6.88
N THR A 47 -7.02 -11.08 -6.20
CA THR A 47 -6.44 -12.30 -5.63
C THR A 47 -6.52 -12.36 -4.10
N GLU A 48 -6.91 -11.26 -3.45
CA GLU A 48 -6.90 -11.06 -2.00
C GLU A 48 -5.52 -11.23 -1.35
N LYS A 49 -4.45 -11.20 -2.15
CA LYS A 49 -3.08 -11.33 -1.66
C LYS A 49 -2.63 -10.04 -0.99
N VAL A 50 -2.13 -10.14 0.25
CA VAL A 50 -1.42 -9.04 0.91
C VAL A 50 -0.09 -8.79 0.21
N LEU A 51 0.09 -7.58 -0.31
CA LEU A 51 1.29 -7.13 -1.02
C LEU A 51 2.29 -6.44 -0.07
N LEU A 52 1.78 -5.70 0.92
CA LEU A 52 2.56 -4.91 1.86
C LEU A 52 1.76 -4.63 3.15
N THR A 53 2.43 -4.37 4.27
CA THR A 53 1.78 -4.05 5.56
C THR A 53 2.44 -2.86 6.28
N PRO A 54 2.34 -1.65 5.73
CA PRO A 54 2.95 -0.46 6.33
C PRO A 54 2.36 -0.15 7.70
N THR A 55 3.23 0.27 8.62
CA THR A 55 2.85 0.74 9.96
C THR A 55 3.42 2.13 10.24
N VAL A 56 2.54 3.09 10.53
CA VAL A 56 2.93 4.41 11.06
C VAL A 56 2.89 4.33 12.58
N PRO A 57 4.04 4.32 13.28
CA PRO A 57 4.06 4.23 14.72
C PRO A 57 3.53 5.51 15.40
N ALA A 58 3.17 5.41 16.67
CA ALA A 58 2.88 6.56 17.51
C ALA A 58 4.03 7.59 17.47
N GLY A 59 3.68 8.88 17.47
CA GLY A 59 4.63 9.99 17.35
C GLY A 59 5.10 10.31 15.93
N LYS A 60 4.88 9.44 14.94
CA LYS A 60 5.11 9.75 13.52
C LYS A 60 3.81 10.12 12.82
N SER A 61 3.88 10.94 11.77
CA SER A 61 2.72 11.35 10.97
C SER A 61 2.53 10.53 9.70
N TRP A 62 3.59 9.94 9.15
CA TRP A 62 3.49 9.14 7.94
C TRP A 62 4.60 8.09 7.83
N VAL A 63 4.41 7.14 6.90
CA VAL A 63 5.43 6.22 6.41
C VAL A 63 5.28 6.07 4.90
N ARG A 64 6.40 5.83 4.22
CA ARG A 64 6.39 5.44 2.81
C ARG A 64 7.18 4.16 2.65
N GLU A 65 6.56 3.20 1.97
CA GLU A 65 7.16 1.91 1.67
C GLU A 65 7.00 1.61 0.18
N THR A 66 7.84 0.72 -0.33
CA THR A 66 7.84 0.33 -1.73
C THR A 66 7.36 -1.10 -1.88
N PHE A 67 6.59 -1.35 -2.93
CA PHE A 67 6.19 -2.69 -3.33
C PHE A 67 6.14 -2.79 -4.85
N THR A 68 6.01 -4.02 -5.35
CA THR A 68 5.83 -4.29 -6.77
C THR A 68 4.35 -4.34 -7.11
N CYS A 69 3.97 -3.59 -8.13
CA CYS A 69 2.61 -3.48 -8.64
C CYS A 69 2.54 -3.76 -10.14
N SER A 70 1.37 -4.13 -10.64
CA SER A 70 1.10 -4.44 -12.04
C SER A 70 0.21 -3.39 -12.70
N ALA A 71 0.35 -3.22 -14.01
CA ALA A 71 -0.55 -2.38 -14.77
C ALA A 71 -2.00 -2.87 -14.70
N ALA A 72 -2.94 -1.93 -14.56
CA ALA A 72 -4.37 -2.18 -14.42
C ALA A 72 -4.77 -3.07 -13.22
N GLU A 73 -3.88 -3.29 -12.25
CA GLU A 73 -4.28 -3.93 -10.99
C GLU A 73 -5.21 -3.01 -10.18
N SER A 74 -5.99 -3.61 -9.30
CA SER A 74 -6.87 -2.87 -8.38
C SER A 74 -6.46 -3.22 -6.96
N LEU A 75 -6.25 -2.22 -6.13
CA LEU A 75 -5.89 -2.40 -4.73
C LEU A 75 -7.11 -2.22 -3.81
N MET A 76 -7.18 -2.99 -2.73
CA MET A 76 -8.01 -2.70 -1.57
C MET A 76 -7.13 -2.56 -0.33
N PHE A 77 -7.62 -1.86 0.69
CA PHE A 77 -6.87 -1.69 1.94
C PHE A 77 -7.66 -2.14 3.16
N ARG A 78 -6.96 -2.70 4.14
CA ARG A 78 -7.52 -3.00 5.47
C ARG A 78 -6.69 -2.32 6.55
N ALA A 79 -7.33 -1.44 7.30
CA ALA A 79 -6.75 -0.68 8.37
C ALA A 79 -6.98 -1.36 9.72
N ARG A 80 -6.02 -1.19 10.63
CA ARG A 80 -6.17 -1.44 12.07
C ARG A 80 -5.32 -0.45 12.84
N PHE A 81 -5.57 -0.32 14.13
CA PHE A 81 -4.80 0.57 14.99
C PHE A 81 -4.51 -0.08 16.34
N SER A 82 -3.48 0.42 17.02
CA SER A 82 -3.17 0.05 18.39
C SER A 82 -2.63 1.24 19.19
N PRO A 83 -2.93 1.33 20.50
CA PRO A 83 -3.88 0.47 21.24
C PRO A 83 -5.33 0.68 20.79
N VAL A 84 -6.18 -0.35 20.97
CA VAL A 84 -7.62 -0.23 20.72
C VAL A 84 -8.28 0.65 21.79
N PHE A 85 -9.31 1.41 21.41
CA PHE A 85 -10.07 2.22 22.37
C PHE A 85 -11.00 1.36 23.21
N TRP A 86 -11.67 0.40 22.55
CA TRP A 86 -12.66 -0.50 23.13
C TRP A 86 -12.22 -1.94 22.92
N GLU A 87 -12.39 -2.80 23.92
CA GLU A 87 -12.05 -4.22 23.81
C GLU A 87 -12.88 -4.91 22.69
N SER A 88 -14.09 -4.42 22.41
CA SER A 88 -14.93 -4.91 21.31
C SER A 88 -14.35 -4.64 19.91
N ASP A 89 -13.41 -3.69 19.78
CA ASP A 89 -12.71 -3.39 18.54
C ASP A 89 -11.39 -4.17 18.41
N LYS A 90 -11.09 -5.07 19.36
CA LYS A 90 -9.93 -5.95 19.26
C LYS A 90 -10.02 -6.80 17.99
N ASP A 91 -8.89 -6.85 17.27
CA ASP A 91 -8.73 -7.55 15.99
C ASP A 91 -9.64 -7.04 14.86
N LYS A 92 -10.37 -5.93 15.07
CA LYS A 92 -11.22 -5.33 14.05
C LYS A 92 -10.38 -4.70 12.95
N THR A 93 -10.81 -4.91 11.72
CA THR A 93 -10.23 -4.28 10.53
C THR A 93 -11.25 -3.35 9.87
N TYR A 94 -10.76 -2.23 9.36
CA TYR A 94 -11.55 -1.22 8.67
C TYR A 94 -11.19 -1.25 7.19
N ASN A 95 -12.16 -1.48 6.31
CA ASN A 95 -11.91 -1.51 4.87
C ASN A 95 -11.78 -0.09 4.29
N SER A 96 -11.01 0.05 3.21
CA SER A 96 -11.01 1.29 2.43
C SER A 96 -12.41 1.59 1.88
N LYS A 97 -12.77 2.86 1.78
CA LYS A 97 -14.06 3.32 1.22
C LYS A 97 -14.19 3.04 -0.27
N ARG A 98 -13.06 2.86 -0.95
CA ARG A 98 -12.97 2.62 -2.40
C ARG A 98 -11.83 1.66 -2.71
N PHE A 99 -11.93 1.04 -3.88
CA PHE A 99 -10.78 0.40 -4.53
C PHE A 99 -9.86 1.46 -5.13
N TRP A 100 -8.60 1.11 -5.29
CA TRP A 100 -7.57 1.96 -5.86
C TRP A 100 -7.09 1.36 -7.19
N PRO A 101 -7.64 1.81 -8.34
CA PRO A 101 -7.19 1.31 -9.63
C PRO A 101 -5.80 1.87 -9.94
N MET A 102 -4.90 0.99 -10.37
CA MET A 102 -3.57 1.35 -10.85
C MET A 102 -3.63 1.68 -12.36
N PRO A 103 -2.73 2.54 -12.86
CA PRO A 103 -2.68 2.87 -14.28
C PRO A 103 -2.54 1.64 -15.17
N SER A 104 -3.17 1.65 -16.33
CA SER A 104 -3.10 0.55 -17.31
C SER A 104 -1.82 0.55 -18.14
N ALA A 105 -1.02 1.62 -18.07
CA ALA A 105 0.25 1.75 -18.79
C ALA A 105 1.24 2.61 -18.00
N ILE A 106 2.53 2.33 -18.17
CA ILE A 106 3.63 3.16 -17.66
C ILE A 106 3.93 4.23 -18.71
N ASN A 107 3.82 5.52 -18.36
CA ASN A 107 4.08 6.58 -19.32
C ASN A 107 5.60 6.85 -19.47
N PRO A 108 6.06 7.37 -20.62
CA PRO A 108 7.43 7.84 -20.76
C PRO A 108 7.77 8.87 -19.68
N GLY A 109 8.80 8.60 -18.89
CA GLY A 109 9.26 9.46 -17.79
C GLY A 109 8.82 9.01 -16.39
N ASP A 110 7.83 8.11 -16.27
CA ASP A 110 7.43 7.57 -14.97
C ASP A 110 8.56 6.71 -14.38
N SER A 111 8.99 7.03 -13.15
CA SER A 111 9.88 6.17 -12.34
C SER A 111 9.14 5.12 -11.55
N ALA A 112 7.95 5.48 -11.07
CA ALA A 112 7.14 4.69 -10.17
C ALA A 112 5.72 5.26 -10.11
N TRP A 113 4.76 4.47 -9.62
CA TRP A 113 3.45 4.99 -9.25
C TRP A 113 3.39 5.34 -7.77
N ASN A 114 2.51 6.29 -7.44
CA ASN A 114 2.31 6.76 -6.07
C ASN A 114 0.89 6.46 -5.60
N VAL A 115 0.78 5.77 -4.48
CA VAL A 115 -0.46 5.51 -3.76
C VAL A 115 -0.39 6.28 -2.45
N SER A 116 -1.14 7.38 -2.36
CA SER A 116 -1.17 8.24 -1.17
C SER A 116 -2.49 8.06 -0.44
N VAL A 117 -2.42 7.64 0.82
CA VAL A 117 -3.58 7.25 1.64
C VAL A 117 -3.60 8.04 2.94
N CYS A 118 -4.75 8.62 3.25
CA CYS A 118 -5.04 9.27 4.52
C CYS A 118 -5.91 8.37 5.39
N TYR A 119 -5.43 8.02 6.59
CA TYR A 119 -6.00 6.97 7.42
C TYR A 119 -7.46 7.16 7.83
N SER A 120 -7.84 8.32 8.37
CA SER A 120 -9.25 8.52 8.78
C SER A 120 -10.18 8.83 7.62
N SER A 121 -9.67 9.42 6.53
CA SER A 121 -10.52 9.82 5.41
C SER A 121 -10.81 8.70 4.42
N ASP A 122 -9.85 7.80 4.20
CA ASP A 122 -9.93 6.80 3.14
C ASP A 122 -10.51 5.46 3.60
N PHE A 123 -10.73 5.30 4.91
CA PHE A 123 -11.24 4.06 5.50
C PHE A 123 -12.65 4.25 6.09
N ALA A 124 -13.49 3.24 5.89
CA ALA A 124 -14.86 3.26 6.38
C ALA A 124 -14.90 2.88 7.87
N GLN A 125 -15.74 3.58 8.63
CA GLN A 125 -16.06 3.24 10.02
C GLN A 125 -14.89 3.29 11.02
N VAL A 126 -13.76 3.89 10.63
CA VAL A 126 -12.68 4.21 11.57
C VAL A 126 -13.22 5.19 12.61
N PRO A 127 -13.21 4.85 13.91
CA PRO A 127 -13.71 5.74 14.95
C PRO A 127 -12.81 6.96 15.10
N LEU A 128 -13.31 8.06 15.66
CA LEU A 128 -12.43 9.14 16.09
C LEU A 128 -11.76 8.74 17.42
N PRO A 129 -10.45 9.02 17.60
CA PRO A 129 -9.79 8.88 18.90
C PRO A 129 -10.56 9.64 20.00
N PRO A 130 -10.77 9.07 21.19
CA PRO A 130 -11.58 9.68 22.25
C PRO A 130 -11.07 11.06 22.70
N GLU A 131 -9.77 11.32 22.56
CA GLU A 131 -9.12 12.59 22.89
C GLU A 131 -9.15 13.63 21.76
N SER A 132 -9.74 13.29 20.61
CA SER A 132 -9.79 14.18 19.45
C SER A 132 -10.71 15.38 19.68
N THR A 133 -10.31 16.54 19.18
CA THR A 133 -11.10 17.79 19.22
C THR A 133 -11.97 18.02 17.98
N GLY A 134 -11.95 17.09 17.01
CA GLY A 134 -12.82 17.12 15.81
C GLY A 134 -12.18 17.66 14.52
N ASP A 135 -11.13 18.47 14.60
CA ASP A 135 -10.43 19.03 13.42
C ASP A 135 -9.31 18.10 12.90
N CYS A 136 -9.69 16.89 12.51
CA CYS A 136 -8.76 15.86 12.03
C CYS A 136 -8.42 16.04 10.54
N LYS A 137 -7.15 16.23 10.21
CA LYS A 137 -6.68 16.37 8.83
C LYS A 137 -5.31 15.72 8.61
N CYS A 138 -5.16 15.02 7.48
CA CYS A 138 -3.87 14.54 7.01
C CYS A 138 -3.07 15.67 6.36
N ASP A 139 -1.77 15.71 6.68
CA ASP A 139 -0.81 16.63 6.08
C ASP A 139 0.14 15.88 5.14
N PHE A 140 0.12 16.27 3.87
CA PHE A 140 1.00 15.73 2.83
C PHE A 140 2.13 16.70 2.45
N ASP A 141 2.11 17.94 2.95
CA ASP A 141 2.96 19.03 2.48
C ASP A 141 4.44 18.78 2.81
N ASN A 142 4.71 18.04 3.88
CA ASN A 142 6.06 17.72 4.37
C ASN A 142 6.60 16.37 3.85
N ILE A 143 5.90 15.72 2.92
CA ILE A 143 6.31 14.41 2.41
C ILE A 143 7.18 14.62 1.15
N PRO A 144 8.46 14.16 1.14
CA PRO A 144 9.34 14.36 -0.01
C PRO A 144 8.75 13.80 -1.30
N ALA A 145 8.97 14.49 -2.43
CA ALA A 145 8.59 13.97 -3.73
C ALA A 145 9.32 12.65 -4.05
N ILE A 146 8.69 11.80 -4.86
CA ILE A 146 9.34 10.59 -5.37
C ILE A 146 10.37 11.02 -6.41
N PRO A 147 11.62 10.53 -6.32
CA PRO A 147 12.65 10.93 -7.27
C PRO A 147 12.29 10.49 -8.70
N PRO A 148 12.65 11.30 -9.71
CA PRO A 148 12.43 10.96 -11.10
C PRO A 148 13.25 9.74 -11.51
N LYS A 149 12.87 9.12 -12.63
CA LYS A 149 13.59 7.95 -13.16
C LYS A 149 15.00 8.38 -13.49
N GLN A 150 15.98 7.76 -12.85
CA GLN A 150 17.38 7.89 -13.26
C GLN A 150 17.51 7.17 -14.61
N ILE A 151 17.38 7.91 -15.70
CA ILE A 151 17.77 7.46 -17.02
C ILE A 151 19.30 7.59 -17.03
N GLY A 152 20.01 6.48 -17.17
CA GLY A 152 21.47 6.41 -16.98
C GLY A 152 22.23 7.47 -17.77
N GLN A 153 23.30 7.99 -17.14
CA GLN A 153 24.46 8.54 -17.82
C GLN A 153 25.11 7.51 -18.73
#